data_AF-A0A926ZTE0-F1
#
_entry.id   AF-A0A926ZTE0-F1
#
_cell.length_a   1.000
_cell.length_b   1.000
_cell.length_c   1.000
_cell.angle_alpha   90.00
_cell.angle_beta   90.00
_cell.angle_gamma   90.00
#
_symmetry.space_group_name_H-M   'P 1'
#
loop_
_entity.id
_entity.type
_entity.pdbx_description
1 polymer ?
#
loop_
_entity_poly.entity_id
_entity_poly.type
_entity_poly.pdbx_seq_one_letter_code
_entity_poly.pdbx_strand_id
1 'polypeptide(L)'
;MTLSSSLEGFSLAELFRMVDQGRKTGRLTLYISANSQESKKNPYYVWFRQGRVVAASERLDGQGLASKITEKGWLSHRVMERLEGLCRPETPLGLALKMQGALQSEQLNLLFMAQMQKIWTLFEFGIGQFDLDGKAPLPTTEMTGLSTPAIEVALVGLRTLKHWQALADALPDAESAIQSIMPGKPQARLNALEWQVWEFARGTVSLRDTAKQLNQPIAIIQQAAFRLMLIGLVEEVPLVTSTFPLLTANSELNVLGNATKLSHPVHEERIEEVEKPTVSTSLLQNLVGFLRSRV
;
A
#
# COMPACT_ATOMS: atom_id res chain seq x y z
N MET A 1 -20.26 2.63 6.73
CA MET A 1 -19.95 1.24 7.13
C MET A 1 -18.57 1.26 7.72
N THR A 2 -18.31 0.43 8.73
CA THR A 2 -17.02 0.27 9.39
C THR A 2 -16.39 -1.05 8.95
N LEU A 3 -15.12 -1.03 8.56
CA LEU A 3 -14.34 -2.24 8.26
C LEU A 3 -13.24 -2.35 9.30
N SER A 4 -13.33 -3.32 10.19
CA SER A 4 -12.33 -3.55 11.25
C SER A 4 -11.72 -4.95 11.09
N SER A 5 -10.39 -5.06 11.10
CA SER A 5 -9.69 -6.34 10.97
C SER A 5 -8.26 -6.29 11.54
N SER A 6 -7.67 -7.46 11.78
CA SER A 6 -6.22 -7.64 11.99
C SER A 6 -5.52 -7.54 10.63
N LEU A 7 -4.32 -6.97 10.57
CA LEU A 7 -3.54 -6.89 9.32
C LEU A 7 -2.70 -8.14 9.04
N GLU A 8 -2.93 -9.22 9.78
CA GLU A 8 -2.49 -10.57 9.41
C GLU A 8 -3.15 -10.98 8.08
N GLY A 9 -2.59 -10.50 6.97
CA GLY A 9 -3.03 -10.77 5.60
C GLY A 9 -3.34 -9.55 4.72
N PHE A 10 -3.19 -8.31 5.22
CA PHE A 10 -3.36 -7.10 4.40
C PHE A 10 -2.27 -6.06 4.70
N SER A 11 -1.63 -5.51 3.67
CA SER A 11 -0.65 -4.43 3.84
C SER A 11 -1.35 -3.06 3.93
N LEU A 12 -0.73 -2.11 4.65
CA LEU A 12 -1.21 -0.71 4.69
C LEU A 12 -1.30 -0.10 3.27
N ALA A 13 -0.41 -0.52 2.37
CA ALA A 13 -0.42 -0.11 0.97
C ALA A 13 -1.72 -0.52 0.26
N GLU A 14 -2.19 -1.75 0.48
CA GLU A 14 -3.42 -2.24 -0.14
C GLU A 14 -4.67 -1.54 0.40
N LEU A 15 -4.68 -1.19 1.68
CA LEU A 15 -5.76 -0.36 2.25
C LEU A 15 -5.82 1.01 1.56
N PHE A 16 -4.67 1.65 1.38
CA PHE A 16 -4.60 2.94 0.70
C PHE A 16 -4.99 2.82 -0.78
N ARG A 17 -4.59 1.74 -1.45
CA ARG A 17 -5.03 1.42 -2.83
C ARG A 17 -6.54 1.26 -2.91
N MET A 18 -7.14 0.52 -1.98
CA MET A 18 -8.59 0.33 -1.92
C MET A 18 -9.33 1.65 -1.72
N VAL A 19 -8.83 2.51 -0.82
CA VAL A 19 -9.41 3.83 -0.57
C VAL A 19 -9.31 4.72 -1.80
N ASP A 20 -8.16 4.72 -2.48
CA ASP A 20 -7.90 5.49 -3.69
C ASP A 20 -8.85 5.08 -4.84
N GLN A 21 -8.84 3.79 -5.21
CA GLN A 21 -9.65 3.24 -6.30
C GLN A 21 -11.15 3.36 -6.03
N GLY A 22 -11.56 3.09 -4.79
CA GLY A 22 -12.94 3.21 -4.34
C GLY A 22 -13.40 4.65 -4.12
N ARG A 23 -12.52 5.65 -4.30
CA ARG A 23 -12.76 7.07 -3.98
C ARG A 23 -13.40 7.27 -2.61
N LYS A 24 -12.93 6.52 -1.61
CA LYS A 24 -13.57 6.47 -0.30
C LYS A 24 -13.33 7.76 0.48
N THR A 25 -14.32 8.11 1.30
CA THR A 25 -14.27 9.21 2.27
C THR A 25 -14.49 8.60 3.65
N GLY A 26 -13.80 9.10 4.67
CA GLY A 26 -13.93 8.62 6.04
C GLY A 26 -12.62 8.68 6.82
N ARG A 27 -12.55 7.92 7.91
CA ARG A 27 -11.38 7.85 8.79
C ARG A 27 -10.89 6.41 8.91
N LEU A 28 -9.59 6.23 8.73
CA LEU A 28 -8.86 5.01 9.09
C LEU A 28 -8.19 5.23 10.45
N THR A 29 -8.47 4.32 11.36
CA THR A 29 -7.82 4.22 12.68
C THR A 29 -6.87 3.04 12.63
N LEU A 30 -5.62 3.24 13.03
CA LEU A 30 -4.54 2.25 12.98
C LEU A 30 -4.01 2.03 14.40
N TYR A 31 -3.92 0.77 14.80
CA TYR A 31 -3.37 0.34 16.08
C TYR A 31 -2.05 -0.38 15.82
N ILE A 32 -0.95 0.17 16.34
CA ILE A 32 0.38 -0.42 16.18
C ILE A 32 0.47 -1.68 17.04
N SER A 33 0.94 -2.80 16.47
CA SER A 33 1.24 -4.01 17.23
C SER A 33 2.54 -3.77 18.02
N ALA A 34 2.45 -3.65 19.34
CA ALA A 34 3.63 -3.55 20.19
C ALA A 34 4.14 -4.95 20.53
N ASN A 35 5.38 -5.26 20.15
CA ASN A 35 6.04 -6.53 20.45
C ASN A 35 6.58 -6.63 21.91
N SER A 36 6.13 -5.74 22.80
CA SER A 36 6.60 -5.64 24.18
C SER A 36 5.48 -5.13 25.09
N GLN A 37 5.32 -5.76 26.25
CA GLN A 37 4.19 -5.60 27.20
C GLN A 37 3.96 -4.20 27.82
N GLU A 38 4.67 -3.16 27.38
CA GLU A 38 4.55 -1.81 27.91
C GLU A 38 4.46 -0.79 26.79
N SER A 39 3.27 -0.64 26.21
CA SER A 39 2.67 0.61 25.71
C SER A 39 1.60 0.27 24.67
N LYS A 40 0.33 0.39 25.04
CA LYS A 40 -0.71 0.68 24.05
C LYS A 40 -0.34 2.03 23.43
N LYS A 41 0.43 2.03 22.33
CA LYS A 41 0.66 3.25 21.56
C LYS A 41 -0.70 3.81 21.17
N ASN A 42 -0.88 5.13 21.33
CA ASN A 42 -2.10 5.80 20.94
C ASN A 42 -2.42 5.48 19.47
N PRO A 43 -3.70 5.26 19.13
CA PRO A 43 -4.12 5.02 17.76
C PRO A 43 -3.70 6.17 16.84
N TYR A 44 -3.36 5.81 15.60
CA TYR A 44 -3.11 6.76 14.53
C TYR A 44 -4.36 6.91 13.68
N TYR A 45 -4.67 8.14 13.31
CA TYR A 45 -5.86 8.49 12.55
C TYR A 45 -5.44 9.10 11.21
N VAL A 46 -6.00 8.59 10.14
CA VAL A 46 -5.82 9.11 8.78
C VAL A 46 -7.20 9.38 8.20
N TRP A 47 -7.42 10.58 7.70
CA TRP A 47 -8.70 10.96 7.10
C TRP A 47 -8.58 11.07 5.58
N PHE A 48 -9.61 10.57 4.93
CA PHE A 48 -9.72 10.52 3.48
C PHE A 48 -10.93 11.29 2.99
N ARG A 49 -10.78 11.92 1.83
CA ARG A 49 -11.88 12.51 1.06
C ARG A 49 -11.69 12.14 -0.39
N GLN A 50 -12.66 11.41 -0.95
CA GLN A 50 -12.67 11.00 -2.36
C GLN A 50 -11.38 10.31 -2.80
N GLY A 51 -10.86 9.38 -1.99
CA GLY A 51 -9.63 8.64 -2.26
C GLY A 51 -8.34 9.40 -1.99
N ARG A 52 -8.41 10.60 -1.40
CA ARG A 52 -7.24 11.43 -1.09
C ARG A 52 -7.07 11.57 0.42
N VAL A 53 -5.84 11.50 0.90
CA VAL A 53 -5.51 11.84 2.29
C VAL A 53 -5.62 13.35 2.46
N VAL A 54 -6.37 13.79 3.47
CA VAL A 54 -6.59 15.21 3.79
C VAL A 54 -6.04 15.65 5.14
N ALA A 55 -5.85 14.70 6.07
CA ALA A 55 -5.26 14.94 7.38
C ALA A 55 -4.76 13.63 7.99
N ALA A 56 -3.81 13.73 8.92
CA ALA A 56 -3.44 12.64 9.81
C ALA A 56 -3.00 13.15 11.18
N SER A 57 -3.30 12.39 12.23
CA SER A 57 -3.06 12.76 13.62
C SER A 57 -2.91 11.53 14.52
N GLU A 58 -2.32 11.72 15.70
CA GLU A 58 -2.23 10.73 16.79
C GLU A 58 -3.23 11.04 17.91
N ARG A 59 -4.14 11.99 17.66
CA ARG A 59 -5.12 12.51 18.61
C ARG A 59 -6.43 12.83 17.91
N LEU A 60 -7.53 12.81 18.67
CA LEU A 60 -8.88 13.15 18.22
C LEU A 60 -9.46 14.40 18.89
N ASP A 61 -8.67 15.09 19.70
CA ASP A 61 -9.07 16.36 20.34
C ASP A 61 -9.16 17.54 19.35
N GLY A 62 -8.70 17.35 18.11
CA GLY A 62 -8.70 18.37 17.06
C GLY A 62 -7.64 19.46 17.24
N GLN A 63 -6.68 19.28 18.15
CA GLN A 63 -5.68 20.29 18.52
C GLN A 63 -4.31 20.05 17.89
N GLY A 64 -4.12 19.00 17.09
CA GLY A 64 -2.83 18.60 16.53
C GLY A 64 -2.22 19.63 15.60
N LEU A 65 -3.02 20.15 14.66
CA LEU A 65 -2.58 21.20 13.73
C LEU A 65 -2.29 22.52 14.45
N ALA A 66 -3.20 22.94 15.33
CA ALA A 66 -3.07 24.17 16.14
C ALA A 66 -1.80 24.13 17.02
N SER A 67 -1.57 23.02 17.72
CA SER A 67 -0.37 22.80 18.54
C SER A 67 0.90 22.90 17.71
N LYS A 68 0.94 22.30 16.52
CA LYS A 68 2.12 22.40 15.65
C LYS A 68 2.40 23.82 15.15
N ILE A 69 1.37 24.62 14.92
CA ILE A 69 1.52 26.02 14.51
C ILE A 69 2.10 26.86 15.66
N THR A 70 1.62 26.63 16.89
CA THR A 70 2.11 27.34 18.08
C THR A 70 3.51 26.89 18.49
N GLU A 71 3.81 25.59 18.43
CA GLU A 71 5.15 25.02 18.65
C GLU A 71 6.20 25.60 17.70
N LYS A 72 5.82 25.88 16.44
CA LYS A 72 6.68 26.54 15.45
C LYS A 72 6.80 28.05 15.64
N GLY A 73 6.09 28.63 16.60
CA GLY A 73 6.11 30.07 16.90
C GLY A 73 5.46 30.94 15.83
N TRP A 74 4.68 30.38 14.91
CA TRP A 74 4.04 31.16 13.84
C TRP A 74 2.85 31.96 14.34
N LEU A 75 2.10 31.42 15.30
CA LEU A 75 1.02 32.10 16.01
C LEU A 75 1.14 31.79 17.50
N SER A 76 0.78 32.74 18.36
CA SER A 76 0.66 32.47 19.79
C SER A 76 -0.65 31.74 20.10
N HIS A 77 -0.71 31.02 21.23
CA HIS A 77 -1.93 30.32 21.67
C HIS A 77 -3.16 31.24 21.69
N ARG A 78 -3.01 32.45 22.25
CA ARG A 78 -4.10 33.44 22.34
C ARG A 78 -4.59 33.90 20.97
N VAL A 79 -3.69 34.06 20.00
CA VAL A 79 -4.06 34.43 18.64
C VAL A 79 -4.76 33.25 17.96
N MET A 80 -4.25 32.03 18.16
CA MET A 80 -4.87 30.82 17.62
C MET A 80 -6.32 30.67 18.09
N GLU A 81 -6.58 30.69 19.41
CA GLU A 81 -7.94 30.56 19.96
C GLU A 81 -8.90 31.61 19.39
N ARG A 82 -8.42 32.85 19.24
CA ARG A 82 -9.22 33.93 18.66
C ARG A 82 -9.55 33.69 17.20
N LEU A 83 -8.59 33.23 16.39
CA LEU A 83 -8.80 33.00 14.96
C LEU A 83 -9.62 31.73 14.70
N GLU A 84 -9.44 30.68 15.51
CA GLU A 84 -10.24 29.45 15.45
C GLU A 84 -11.72 29.73 15.67
N GLY A 85 -12.06 30.57 16.66
CA GLY A 85 -13.45 30.97 16.92
C GLY A 85 -14.12 31.75 15.77
N LEU A 86 -13.34 32.28 14.83
CA LEU A 86 -13.84 32.99 13.64
C LEU A 86 -13.93 32.08 12.40
N CYS A 87 -13.40 30.86 12.47
CA CYS A 87 -13.40 29.94 11.35
C CYS A 87 -14.74 29.25 11.19
N ARG A 88 -15.20 29.07 9.94
CA ARG A 88 -16.40 28.28 9.66
C ARG A 88 -16.10 26.80 9.90
N PRO A 89 -17.00 26.03 10.55
CA PRO A 89 -16.77 24.61 10.85
C PRO A 89 -16.45 23.75 9.64
N GLU A 90 -16.96 24.09 8.45
CA GLU A 90 -16.78 23.35 7.20
C GLU A 90 -15.46 23.67 6.49
N THR A 91 -14.77 24.74 6.89
CA THR A 91 -13.53 25.20 6.25
C THR A 91 -12.32 24.59 6.97
N PRO A 92 -11.38 23.95 6.25
CA PRO A 92 -10.12 23.50 6.84
C PRO A 92 -9.40 24.62 7.57
N LEU A 93 -8.94 24.36 8.81
CA LEU A 93 -8.29 25.37 9.67
C LEU A 93 -7.10 26.03 8.97
N GLY A 94 -6.23 25.24 8.33
CA GLY A 94 -5.08 25.79 7.62
C GLY A 94 -5.48 26.73 6.47
N LEU A 95 -6.56 26.41 5.75
CA LEU A 95 -7.08 27.27 4.69
C LEU A 95 -7.69 28.56 5.25
N ALA A 96 -8.45 28.46 6.35
CA ALA A 96 -9.05 29.62 7.00
C ALA A 96 -7.97 30.59 7.53
N LEU A 97 -6.93 30.06 8.19
CA LEU A 97 -5.79 30.86 8.66
C LEU A 97 -5.04 31.52 7.50
N LYS A 98 -4.89 30.83 6.36
CA LYS A 98 -4.31 31.44 5.15
C LYS A 98 -5.17 32.56 4.60
N MET A 99 -6.49 32.39 4.52
CA MET A 99 -7.40 33.43 4.05
C MET A 99 -7.40 34.68 4.93
N GLN A 100 -7.11 34.51 6.23
CA GLN A 100 -6.96 35.60 7.20
C GLN A 100 -5.55 36.21 7.19
N GLY A 101 -4.64 35.73 6.34
CA GLY A 101 -3.24 36.19 6.27
C GLY A 101 -2.35 35.70 7.41
N ALA A 102 -2.84 34.81 8.28
CA ALA A 102 -2.12 34.30 9.43
C ALA A 102 -1.10 33.21 9.07
N LEU A 103 -1.30 32.50 7.95
CA LEU A 103 -0.37 31.50 7.42
C LEU A 103 -0.14 31.67 5.91
N GLN A 104 1.06 31.30 5.47
CA GLN A 104 1.47 31.26 4.06
C GLN A 104 1.36 29.86 3.47
N SER A 105 1.37 29.75 2.14
CA SER A 105 1.25 28.47 1.43
C SER A 105 2.37 27.49 1.80
N GLU A 106 3.57 27.99 1.99
CA GLU A 106 4.77 27.23 2.34
C GLU A 106 4.63 26.61 3.74
N GLN A 107 4.05 27.36 4.69
CA GLN A 107 3.76 26.88 6.04
C GLN A 107 2.71 25.77 6.02
N LEU A 108 1.66 25.88 5.19
CA LEU A 108 0.67 24.82 5.02
C LEU A 108 1.29 23.54 4.43
N ASN A 109 2.19 23.67 3.46
CA ASN A 109 2.95 22.55 2.91
C ASN A 109 3.79 21.86 4.00
N LEU A 110 4.51 22.62 4.82
CA LEU A 110 5.30 22.07 5.93
C LEU A 110 4.45 21.31 6.95
N LEU A 111 3.28 21.85 7.32
CA LEU A 111 2.36 21.18 8.24
C LEU A 111 1.81 19.89 7.65
N PHE A 112 1.40 19.91 6.37
CA PHE A 112 0.86 18.75 5.68
C PHE A 112 1.92 17.66 5.52
N MET A 113 3.15 18.02 5.13
CA MET A 113 4.27 17.09 5.05
C MET A 113 4.60 16.47 6.41
N ALA A 114 4.52 17.24 7.50
CA ALA A 114 4.70 16.71 8.85
C ALA A 114 3.56 15.76 9.28
N GLN A 115 2.37 15.83 8.67
CA GLN A 115 1.34 14.80 8.83
C GLN A 115 1.66 13.56 7.99
N MET A 116 2.11 13.74 6.74
CA MET A 116 2.45 12.61 5.85
C MET A 116 3.62 11.78 6.39
N GLN A 117 4.64 12.42 6.97
CA GLN A 117 5.77 11.75 7.61
C GLN A 117 5.31 10.76 8.68
N LYS A 118 4.30 11.12 9.48
CA LYS A 118 3.73 10.21 10.48
C LYS A 118 3.13 8.97 9.82
N ILE A 119 2.38 9.14 8.73
CA ILE A 119 1.82 8.01 7.97
C ILE A 119 2.93 7.11 7.44
N TRP A 120 4.01 7.67 6.87
CA TRP A 120 5.10 6.86 6.32
C TRP A 120 5.84 6.06 7.38
N THR A 121 5.99 6.58 8.59
CA THR A 121 6.56 5.77 9.69
C THR A 121 5.71 4.54 10.01
N LEU A 122 4.39 4.57 9.76
CA LEU A 122 3.52 3.40 9.95
C LEU A 122 3.77 2.28 8.94
N PHE A 123 4.42 2.57 7.80
CA PHE A 123 4.86 1.52 6.88
C PHE A 123 6.05 0.73 7.43
N GLU A 124 6.86 1.32 8.33
CA GLU A 124 7.98 0.62 9.00
C GLU A 124 7.51 -0.26 10.15
N PHE A 125 6.39 0.07 10.80
CA PHE A 125 5.88 -0.66 11.96
C PHE A 125 4.83 -1.71 11.55
N GLY A 126 4.89 -2.89 12.17
CA GLY A 126 3.80 -3.86 12.09
C GLY A 126 2.54 -3.28 12.72
N ILE A 127 1.51 -3.05 11.90
CA ILE A 127 0.22 -2.58 12.37
C ILE A 127 -0.59 -3.82 12.76
N GLY A 128 -1.14 -3.83 13.97
CA GLY A 128 -1.87 -4.99 14.50
C GLY A 128 -3.33 -5.01 14.08
N GLN A 129 -4.01 -3.86 14.18
CA GLN A 129 -5.44 -3.76 13.89
C GLN A 129 -5.75 -2.43 13.20
N PHE A 130 -6.79 -2.43 12.36
CA PHE A 130 -7.34 -1.19 11.79
C PHE A 130 -8.87 -1.13 11.89
N ASP A 131 -9.39 0.09 11.78
CA ASP A 131 -10.82 0.37 11.61
C ASP A 131 -11.03 1.49 10.59
N LEU A 132 -11.76 1.22 9.50
CA LEU A 132 -12.09 2.20 8.47
C LEU A 132 -13.58 2.58 8.57
N ASP A 133 -13.85 3.76 9.11
CA ASP A 133 -15.19 4.32 9.25
C ASP A 133 -15.51 5.29 8.10
N GLY A 134 -16.35 4.84 7.17
CA GLY A 134 -16.81 5.66 6.04
C GLY A 134 -17.84 6.74 6.39
N LYS A 135 -18.32 6.81 7.64
CA LYS A 135 -19.25 7.84 8.12
C LYS A 135 -18.59 8.86 9.04
N ALA A 136 -17.31 8.65 9.41
CA ALA A 136 -16.58 9.57 10.26
C ALA A 136 -16.52 10.96 9.63
N PRO A 137 -16.81 12.03 10.39
CA PRO A 137 -16.71 13.40 9.89
C PRO A 137 -15.26 13.74 9.56
N LEU A 138 -15.08 14.64 8.60
CA LEU A 138 -13.77 15.19 8.28
C LEU A 138 -13.28 16.09 9.42
N PRO A 139 -11.97 16.06 9.77
CA PRO A 139 -11.44 16.77 10.91
C PRO A 139 -11.01 18.16 10.46
N THR A 140 -11.95 19.07 10.22
CA THR A 140 -11.64 20.39 9.63
C THR A 140 -10.59 21.16 10.42
N THR A 141 -10.51 20.98 11.74
CA THR A 141 -9.48 21.54 12.63
C THR A 141 -8.08 20.95 12.41
N GLU A 142 -7.96 19.72 11.90
CA GLU A 142 -6.68 19.07 11.60
C GLU A 142 -6.26 19.22 10.13
N MET A 143 -7.13 19.74 9.27
CA MET A 143 -6.89 19.85 7.83
C MET A 143 -6.15 21.15 7.49
N THR A 144 -5.03 21.01 6.75
CA THR A 144 -4.28 22.17 6.23
C THR A 144 -4.94 22.82 5.01
N GLY A 145 -5.90 22.12 4.38
CA GLY A 145 -6.47 22.47 3.07
C GLY A 145 -5.77 21.80 1.89
N LEU A 146 -4.65 21.10 2.12
CA LEU A 146 -3.95 20.30 1.10
C LEU A 146 -4.46 18.85 1.10
N SER A 147 -4.22 18.14 0.00
CA SER A 147 -4.54 16.71 -0.10
C SER A 147 -3.66 15.99 -1.12
N THR A 148 -3.44 14.69 -0.92
CA THR A 148 -2.64 13.84 -1.82
C THR A 148 -3.38 12.52 -2.08
N PRO A 149 -3.36 11.95 -3.30
CA PRO A 149 -3.96 10.64 -3.56
C PRO A 149 -3.45 9.60 -2.56
N ALA A 150 -4.32 8.74 -2.05
CA ALA A 150 -3.91 7.73 -1.09
C ALA A 150 -2.86 6.78 -1.72
N ILE A 151 -2.99 6.47 -3.01
CA ILE A 151 -1.99 5.63 -3.69
C ILE A 151 -0.60 6.26 -3.74
N GLU A 152 -0.51 7.59 -3.86
CA GLU A 152 0.78 8.30 -3.83
C GLU A 152 1.39 8.27 -2.42
N VAL A 153 0.57 8.43 -1.37
CA VAL A 153 1.04 8.32 0.02
C VAL A 153 1.58 6.92 0.30
N ALA A 154 0.88 5.87 -0.17
CA ALA A 154 1.34 4.49 -0.04
C ALA A 154 2.66 4.25 -0.76
N LEU A 155 2.79 4.71 -2.00
CA LEU A 155 4.00 4.53 -2.79
C LEU A 155 5.22 5.21 -2.15
N VAL A 156 5.06 6.41 -1.60
CA VAL A 156 6.14 7.07 -0.84
C VAL A 156 6.47 6.29 0.43
N GLY A 157 5.46 5.81 1.18
CA GLY A 157 5.69 4.99 2.38
C GLY A 157 6.48 3.72 2.09
N LEU A 158 6.13 3.01 1.01
CA LEU A 158 6.85 1.81 0.58
C LEU A 158 8.29 2.09 0.13
N ARG A 159 8.59 3.30 -0.39
CA ARG A 159 9.96 3.71 -0.73
C ARG A 159 10.82 3.98 0.50
N THR A 160 10.20 4.28 1.65
CA THR A 160 10.91 4.57 2.91
C THR A 160 11.24 3.35 3.74
N LEU A 161 10.82 2.14 3.31
CA LEU A 161 11.10 0.90 4.02
C LEU A 161 12.62 0.66 4.15
N LYS A 162 13.08 0.44 5.38
CA LYS A 162 14.49 0.17 5.70
C LYS A 162 14.79 -1.33 5.82
N HIS A 163 13.86 -2.10 6.38
CA HIS A 163 14.05 -3.51 6.74
C HIS A 163 13.44 -4.46 5.70
N TRP A 164 14.03 -4.49 4.50
CA TRP A 164 13.57 -5.36 3.42
C TRP A 164 13.77 -6.86 3.70
N GLN A 165 14.63 -7.23 4.65
CA GLN A 165 14.86 -8.62 5.03
C GLN A 165 13.59 -9.29 5.56
N ALA A 166 12.76 -8.55 6.30
CA ALA A 166 11.48 -9.06 6.80
C ALA A 166 10.44 -9.29 5.69
N LEU A 167 10.69 -8.77 4.48
CA LEU A 167 9.85 -8.91 3.30
C LEU A 167 10.50 -9.80 2.23
N ALA A 168 11.63 -10.45 2.54
CA ALA A 168 12.38 -11.24 1.54
C ALA A 168 11.51 -12.32 0.89
N ASP A 169 10.69 -13.00 1.69
CA ASP A 169 9.79 -14.07 1.22
C ASP A 169 8.60 -13.54 0.40
N ALA A 170 8.33 -12.23 0.46
CA ALA A 170 7.25 -11.58 -0.29
C ALA A 170 7.73 -10.88 -1.57
N LEU A 171 9.05 -10.82 -1.81
CA LEU A 171 9.59 -10.28 -3.05
C LEU A 171 9.34 -11.24 -4.22
N PRO A 172 9.06 -10.73 -5.44
CA PRO A 172 8.93 -11.57 -6.62
C PRO A 172 10.24 -12.30 -6.93
N ASP A 173 10.14 -13.51 -7.49
CA ASP A 173 11.29 -14.34 -7.86
C ASP A 173 12.18 -13.61 -8.87
N ALA A 174 13.50 -13.76 -8.76
CA ALA A 174 14.44 -13.17 -9.71
C ALA A 174 14.29 -13.75 -11.13
N GLU A 175 13.84 -15.00 -11.25
CA GLU A 175 13.62 -15.71 -12.51
C GLU A 175 12.18 -15.58 -13.02
N SER A 176 11.29 -14.89 -12.31
CA SER A 176 9.95 -14.56 -12.80
C SER A 176 9.96 -13.25 -13.59
N ALA A 177 8.87 -13.00 -14.31
CA ALA A 177 8.62 -11.74 -14.99
C ALA A 177 7.48 -10.99 -14.28
N ILE A 178 7.34 -9.71 -14.60
CA ILE A 178 6.17 -8.94 -14.22
C ILE A 178 5.31 -8.62 -15.45
N GLN A 179 4.00 -8.58 -15.25
CA GLN A 179 3.02 -8.26 -16.29
C GLN A 179 2.09 -7.14 -15.82
N SER A 180 1.88 -6.13 -16.67
CA SER A 180 0.93 -5.05 -16.39
C SER A 180 -0.50 -5.59 -16.36
N ILE A 181 -1.23 -5.31 -15.28
CA ILE A 181 -2.65 -5.70 -15.12
C ILE A 181 -3.63 -4.58 -15.51
N MET A 182 -3.10 -3.41 -15.90
CA MET A 182 -3.90 -2.26 -16.32
C MET A 182 -3.73 -1.94 -17.81
N PRO A 183 -4.79 -1.43 -18.47
CA PRO A 183 -4.67 -0.90 -19.82
C PRO A 183 -3.97 0.47 -19.79
N GLY A 184 -2.93 0.64 -20.61
CA GLY A 184 -2.24 1.91 -20.78
C GLY A 184 -1.24 2.25 -19.67
N LYS A 185 -0.88 3.54 -19.56
CA LYS A 185 0.16 4.02 -18.65
C LYS A 185 -0.38 4.24 -17.22
N PRO A 186 0.43 3.94 -16.18
CA PRO A 186 0.11 4.25 -14.79
C PRO A 186 -0.22 5.72 -14.58
N GLN A 187 -1.27 6.00 -13.82
CA GLN A 187 -1.61 7.35 -13.36
C GLN A 187 -0.88 7.71 -12.06
N ALA A 188 -0.36 6.71 -11.34
CA ALA A 188 0.43 6.91 -10.14
C ALA A 188 1.77 7.58 -10.46
N ARG A 189 2.27 8.42 -9.54
CA ARG A 189 3.56 9.11 -9.68
C ARG A 189 4.74 8.17 -9.38
N LEU A 190 5.13 7.40 -10.39
CA LEU A 190 6.31 6.53 -10.33
C LEU A 190 7.61 7.37 -10.39
N ASN A 191 8.65 6.91 -9.70
CA ASN A 191 9.99 7.47 -9.87
C ASN A 191 10.67 6.90 -11.13
N ALA A 192 11.87 7.38 -11.46
CA ALA A 192 12.56 6.97 -12.68
C ALA A 192 12.77 5.45 -12.78
N LEU A 193 13.23 4.81 -11.71
CA LEU A 193 13.47 3.37 -11.67
C LEU A 193 12.17 2.57 -11.79
N GLU A 194 11.12 2.96 -11.08
CA GLU A 194 9.81 2.30 -11.13
C GLU A 194 9.20 2.41 -12.53
N TRP A 195 9.37 3.55 -13.21
CA TRP A 195 9.00 3.68 -14.63
C TRP A 195 9.78 2.71 -15.51
N GLN A 196 11.11 2.67 -15.37
CA GLN A 196 11.96 1.76 -16.14
C GLN A 196 11.55 0.31 -15.92
N VAL A 197 11.33 -0.11 -14.68
CA VAL A 197 10.87 -1.48 -14.36
C VAL A 197 9.48 -1.76 -14.95
N TRP A 198 8.55 -0.81 -14.86
CA TRP A 198 7.22 -0.97 -15.44
C TRP A 198 7.25 -1.10 -16.97
N GLU A 199 8.21 -0.50 -17.68
CA GLU A 199 8.34 -0.67 -19.14
C GLU A 199 8.68 -2.12 -19.56
N PHE A 200 9.23 -2.92 -18.65
CA PHE A 200 9.46 -4.36 -18.84
C PHE A 200 8.25 -5.23 -18.44
N ALA A 201 7.13 -4.64 -18.01
CA ALA A 201 5.96 -5.36 -17.51
C ALA A 201 5.10 -6.02 -18.61
N ARG A 202 5.73 -6.82 -19.47
CA ARG A 202 5.10 -7.59 -20.56
C ARG A 202 5.04 -9.09 -20.29
N GLY A 203 5.59 -9.56 -19.17
CA GLY A 203 5.65 -10.98 -18.83
C GLY A 203 6.69 -11.79 -19.60
N THR A 204 7.61 -11.14 -20.35
CA THR A 204 8.51 -11.83 -21.29
C THR A 204 9.99 -11.80 -20.90
N VAL A 205 10.38 -10.96 -19.93
CA VAL A 205 11.78 -10.78 -19.51
C VAL A 205 11.85 -10.97 -18.00
N SER A 206 12.83 -11.74 -17.53
CA SER A 206 13.03 -11.98 -16.09
C SER A 206 13.43 -10.70 -15.34
N LEU A 207 13.14 -10.65 -14.04
CA LEU A 207 13.65 -9.58 -13.18
C LEU A 207 15.19 -9.57 -13.15
N ARG A 208 15.84 -10.73 -13.22
CA ARG A 208 17.31 -10.85 -13.34
C ARG A 208 17.83 -10.20 -14.62
N ASP A 209 17.22 -10.47 -15.77
CA ASP A 209 17.68 -9.91 -17.04
C ASP A 209 17.31 -8.42 -17.16
N THR A 210 16.19 -8.01 -16.58
CA THR A 210 15.84 -6.59 -16.40
C THR A 210 16.90 -5.86 -15.58
N ALA A 211 17.38 -6.47 -14.48
CA ALA A 211 18.45 -5.92 -13.65
C ALA A 211 19.77 -5.74 -14.42
N LYS A 212 20.15 -6.72 -15.25
CA LYS A 212 21.32 -6.60 -16.13
C LYS A 212 21.17 -5.48 -17.15
N GLN A 213 20.00 -5.37 -17.80
CA GLN A 213 19.75 -4.35 -18.83
C GLN A 213 19.71 -2.93 -18.26
N LEU A 214 19.15 -2.76 -17.06
CA LEU A 214 19.11 -1.46 -16.37
C LEU A 214 20.40 -1.14 -15.60
N ASN A 215 21.37 -2.06 -15.58
CA ASN A 215 22.59 -1.97 -14.79
C ASN A 215 22.31 -1.64 -13.30
N GLN A 216 21.36 -2.37 -12.72
CA GLN A 216 20.94 -2.23 -11.32
C GLN A 216 21.12 -3.56 -10.57
N PRO A 217 21.36 -3.54 -9.25
CA PRO A 217 21.32 -4.76 -8.44
C PRO A 217 19.93 -5.42 -8.50
N ILE A 218 19.88 -6.76 -8.55
CA ILE A 218 18.62 -7.52 -8.59
C ILE A 218 17.68 -7.16 -7.43
N ALA A 219 18.21 -6.99 -6.23
CA ALA A 219 17.42 -6.59 -5.07
C ALA A 219 16.67 -5.26 -5.29
N ILE A 220 17.29 -4.29 -5.96
CA ILE A 220 16.67 -2.98 -6.26
C ILE A 220 15.52 -3.13 -7.26
N ILE A 221 15.65 -4.03 -8.23
CA ILE A 221 14.60 -4.36 -9.20
C ILE A 221 13.45 -5.11 -8.53
N GLN A 222 13.74 -6.13 -7.71
CA GLN A 222 12.71 -6.87 -6.97
C GLN A 222 11.92 -5.95 -6.03
N GLN A 223 12.59 -5.02 -5.34
CA GLN A 223 11.92 -4.03 -4.50
C GLN A 223 11.03 -3.08 -5.33
N ALA A 224 11.47 -2.65 -6.51
CA ALA A 224 10.66 -1.82 -7.39
C ALA A 224 9.43 -2.60 -7.92
N ALA A 225 9.62 -3.84 -8.38
CA ALA A 225 8.55 -4.74 -8.81
C ALA A 225 7.54 -4.98 -7.69
N PHE A 226 8.01 -5.30 -6.48
CA PHE A 226 7.17 -5.48 -5.30
C PHE A 226 6.31 -4.25 -5.00
N ARG A 227 6.88 -3.03 -5.06
CA ARG A 227 6.11 -1.80 -4.90
C ARG A 227 5.00 -1.68 -5.94
N LEU A 228 5.32 -1.93 -7.22
CA LEU A 228 4.35 -1.89 -8.32
C LEU A 228 3.23 -2.93 -8.14
N MET A 229 3.54 -4.12 -7.60
CA MET A 229 2.55 -5.16 -7.26
C MET A 229 1.62 -4.70 -6.14
N LEU A 230 2.16 -4.17 -5.04
CA LEU A 230 1.35 -3.69 -3.91
C LEU A 230 0.41 -2.55 -4.30
N ILE A 231 0.84 -1.66 -5.19
CA ILE A 231 -0.04 -0.60 -5.72
C ILE A 231 -0.95 -1.06 -6.87
N GLY A 232 -0.88 -2.34 -7.25
CA GLY A 232 -1.79 -2.98 -8.21
C GLY A 232 -1.57 -2.53 -9.66
N LEU A 233 -0.31 -2.27 -10.04
CA LEU A 233 0.03 -1.94 -11.43
C LEU A 233 0.49 -3.16 -12.23
N VAL A 234 1.13 -4.12 -11.55
CA VAL A 234 1.67 -5.33 -12.17
C VAL A 234 1.37 -6.55 -11.30
N GLU A 235 1.42 -7.73 -11.92
CA GLU A 235 1.44 -9.02 -11.24
C GLU A 235 2.71 -9.78 -11.62
N GLU A 236 3.10 -10.72 -10.76
CA GLU A 236 4.19 -11.65 -11.04
C GLU A 236 3.67 -12.81 -11.90
N VAL A 237 4.43 -13.17 -12.94
CA VAL A 237 4.11 -14.28 -13.84
C VAL A 237 5.34 -15.17 -14.06
N PRO A 238 5.18 -16.50 -14.13
CA PRO A 238 6.28 -17.39 -14.44
C PRO A 238 6.77 -17.15 -15.87
N LEU A 239 8.10 -17.17 -16.08
CA LEU A 239 8.63 -17.22 -17.44
C LEU A 239 8.44 -18.61 -18.02
N VAL A 240 7.46 -18.74 -18.91
CA VAL A 240 7.39 -19.90 -19.79
C VAL A 240 8.42 -19.69 -20.88
N THR A 241 9.64 -20.21 -20.70
CA THR A 241 10.51 -20.45 -21.83
C THR A 241 9.79 -21.43 -22.74
N SER A 242 9.28 -20.97 -23.88
CA SER A 242 8.84 -21.86 -24.94
C SER A 242 10.07 -22.55 -25.54
N THR A 243 10.70 -23.44 -24.78
CA THR A 243 11.50 -24.51 -25.35
C THR A 243 10.49 -25.48 -25.95
N PHE A 244 9.98 -25.17 -27.14
CA PHE A 244 9.57 -26.26 -28.01
C PHE A 244 10.85 -27.06 -28.25
N PRO A 245 10.94 -28.33 -27.81
CA PRO A 245 11.93 -29.19 -28.39
C PRO A 245 11.56 -29.25 -29.86
N LEU A 246 12.40 -28.65 -30.71
CA LEU A 246 12.46 -29.09 -32.09
C LEU A 246 12.79 -30.58 -32.01
N LEU A 247 11.74 -31.41 -32.01
CA LEU A 247 11.84 -32.81 -32.34
C LEU A 247 12.43 -32.82 -33.75
N THR A 248 13.75 -32.93 -33.82
CA THR A 248 14.42 -33.43 -35.01
C THR A 248 13.82 -34.80 -35.26
N ALA A 249 12.81 -34.83 -36.13
CA ALA A 249 12.40 -36.03 -36.83
C ALA A 249 13.66 -36.56 -37.49
N ASN A 250 14.14 -37.72 -37.01
CA ASN A 250 14.98 -38.69 -37.72
C ASN A 250 15.38 -39.81 -36.76
N SER A 251 14.52 -40.82 -36.62
CA SER A 251 14.96 -42.21 -36.48
C SER A 251 13.74 -43.13 -36.52
N GLU A 252 13.75 -43.98 -37.54
CA GLU A 252 12.72 -44.89 -37.98
C GLU A 252 12.51 -46.08 -37.03
N LEU A 253 11.27 -46.59 -37.07
CA LEU A 253 10.82 -47.99 -36.96
C LEU A 253 11.72 -49.05 -36.30
N ASN A 254 11.19 -49.63 -35.22
CA ASN A 254 11.14 -51.07 -34.84
C ASN A 254 11.00 -51.11 -33.31
N VAL A 255 10.04 -51.75 -32.65
CA VAL A 255 9.49 -53.10 -32.82
C VAL A 255 8.12 -53.16 -32.11
N LEU A 256 7.14 -53.81 -32.75
CA LEU A 256 5.88 -54.28 -32.16
C LEU A 256 6.15 -55.32 -31.05
N GLY A 257 5.57 -55.14 -29.86
CA GLY A 257 5.67 -56.15 -28.81
C GLY A 257 4.73 -55.92 -27.61
N ASN A 258 3.48 -56.36 -27.78
CA ASN A 258 2.67 -57.07 -26.78
C ASN A 258 2.24 -56.38 -25.46
N ALA A 259 0.95 -56.03 -25.45
CA ALA A 259 -0.09 -56.60 -24.57
C ALA A 259 -0.03 -56.49 -23.03
N THR A 260 -1.18 -56.02 -22.52
CA THR A 260 -1.90 -56.43 -21.29
C THR A 260 -1.43 -55.94 -19.91
N LYS A 261 -2.30 -55.07 -19.36
CA LYS A 261 -3.03 -55.18 -18.08
C LYS A 261 -2.27 -55.48 -16.77
N LEU A 262 -2.55 -54.58 -15.83
CA LEU A 262 -2.96 -54.78 -14.43
C LEU A 262 -1.87 -54.92 -13.35
N SER A 263 -1.89 -53.89 -12.50
CA SER A 263 -1.82 -53.90 -11.02
C SER A 263 -0.56 -54.36 -10.31
N HIS A 264 0.00 -53.46 -9.49
CA HIS A 264 0.19 -53.72 -8.05
C HIS A 264 0.20 -52.40 -7.23
N PRO A 265 -0.19 -52.43 -5.93
CA PRO A 265 -0.37 -51.27 -5.04
C PRO A 265 0.89 -50.96 -4.20
N VAL A 266 0.75 -50.05 -3.20
CA VAL A 266 1.69 -49.72 -2.08
C VAL A 266 2.61 -48.50 -2.41
N HIS A 267 2.81 -47.44 -1.62
CA HIS A 267 2.52 -47.09 -0.23
C HIS A 267 2.32 -45.56 -0.08
N GLU A 268 1.60 -45.15 0.98
CA GLU A 268 1.52 -43.79 1.51
C GLU A 268 2.88 -43.32 2.05
N GLU A 269 3.32 -42.13 1.64
CA GLU A 269 4.15 -41.28 2.50
C GLU A 269 3.45 -39.94 2.70
N ARG A 270 3.14 -39.72 3.98
CA ARG A 270 2.45 -38.59 4.58
C ARG A 270 3.36 -37.37 4.50
N ILE A 271 3.05 -36.44 3.60
CA ILE A 271 3.66 -35.11 3.61
C ILE A 271 2.81 -34.23 4.54
N GLU A 272 3.43 -33.78 5.63
CA GLU A 272 2.87 -32.76 6.51
C GLU A 272 2.59 -31.49 5.70
N GLU A 273 1.31 -31.13 5.58
CA GLU A 273 0.88 -29.85 5.02
C GLU A 273 1.39 -28.73 5.92
N VAL A 274 2.42 -28.03 5.44
CA VAL A 274 2.76 -26.70 5.91
C VAL A 274 1.56 -25.80 5.59
N GLU A 275 0.79 -25.46 6.62
CA GLU A 275 -0.33 -24.52 6.54
C GLU A 275 0.15 -23.21 5.90
N LYS A 276 -0.21 -23.02 4.64
CA LYS A 276 -0.17 -21.69 4.01
C LYS A 276 -1.20 -20.81 4.73
N PRO A 277 -0.89 -19.54 5.02
CA PRO A 277 -1.83 -18.66 5.70
C PRO A 277 -3.10 -18.52 4.83
N THR A 278 -4.19 -19.09 5.32
CA THR A 278 -5.49 -19.06 4.67
C THR A 278 -6.08 -17.67 4.84
N VAL A 279 -6.16 -16.93 3.73
CA VAL A 279 -6.87 -15.64 3.70
C VAL A 279 -8.30 -15.88 4.16
N SER A 280 -8.70 -15.25 5.28
CA SER A 280 -10.02 -15.44 5.86
C SER A 280 -11.10 -15.10 4.83
N THR A 281 -11.96 -16.07 4.50
CA THR A 281 -13.09 -15.89 3.58
C THR A 281 -14.05 -14.78 4.03
N SER A 282 -14.10 -14.50 5.34
CA SER A 282 -14.84 -13.37 5.92
C SER A 282 -14.27 -12.00 5.53
N LEU A 283 -12.94 -11.92 5.35
CA LEU A 283 -12.24 -10.70 4.92
C LEU A 283 -12.61 -10.37 3.46
N LEU A 284 -12.60 -11.37 2.58
CA LEU A 284 -13.02 -11.20 1.18
C LEU A 284 -14.48 -10.77 1.08
N GLN A 285 -15.37 -11.32 1.91
CA GLN A 285 -16.78 -10.92 1.92
C GLN A 285 -17.00 -9.49 2.42
N ASN A 286 -16.31 -9.09 3.49
CA ASN A 286 -16.37 -7.72 4.02
C ASN A 286 -15.73 -6.71 3.05
N LEU A 287 -14.65 -7.10 2.38
CA LEU A 287 -13.98 -6.29 1.35
C LEU A 287 -14.88 -6.08 0.12
N VAL A 288 -15.54 -7.13 -0.36
CA VAL A 288 -16.50 -7.05 -1.47
C VAL A 288 -17.71 -6.17 -1.09
N GLY A 289 -18.20 -6.28 0.15
CA GLY A 289 -19.25 -5.42 0.67
C GLY A 289 -18.85 -3.94 0.70
N PHE A 290 -17.64 -3.65 1.20
CA PHE A 290 -17.09 -2.30 1.27
C PHE A 290 -16.80 -1.69 -0.11
N LEU A 291 -16.24 -2.46 -1.04
CA LEU A 291 -16.01 -2.03 -2.43
C LEU A 291 -17.32 -1.70 -3.14
N ARG A 292 -18.39 -2.46 -2.89
CA ARG A 292 -19.72 -2.25 -3.50
C ARG A 292 -20.52 -1.11 -2.87
N SER A 293 -20.26 -0.74 -1.61
CA SER A 293 -20.97 0.36 -0.96
C SER A 293 -20.51 1.70 -1.55
N ARG A 294 -21.31 2.28 -2.45
CA ARG A 294 -21.19 3.69 -2.84
C ARG A 294 -21.81 4.54 -1.73
N VAL A 295 -20.97 5.30 -1.02
CA VAL A 295 -21.35 6.50 -0.28
C VAL A 295 -20.34 7.57 -0.66
#